data_AF-A0A5D2UE81-F1
#
_entry.id   AF-A0A5D2UE81-F1
#
_cell.length_a   1.000
_cell.length_b   1.000
_cell.length_c   1.000
_cell.angle_alpha   90.00
_cell.angle_beta   90.00
_cell.angle_gamma   90.00
#
_symmetry.space_group_name_H-M   'P 1'
#
loop_
_entity.id
_entity.type
_entity.pdbx_description
1 polymer ?
#
loop_
_entity_poly.entity_id
_entity_poly.type
_entity_poly.pdbx_seq_one_letter_code
_entity_poly.pdbx_strand_id
1 'polypeptide(L)'
;MEEFLRKPEIRRITRDVPPAHYIFSIESFSLLVDTGVEKYESHAFDVQNYKCGNKKSNGEGFISLYLQIEDTQYFPRTWEVNVNFRFFILDQIRDKYLTIEESDGVIKRYYQMKTEWGIAQLLSLDHFNETSNGYLVDDCCSFGVEVFVIKQTGKLERLSMMKQPPNNTITFQLQNYSVPFYERYTSDVQTIGDSKWELIVYPRGIGTAKNIALSVFLGLVEAQKLPPKGKVYAKYKFRVRDSFNSINTREFTDSAWFTASAIGFGSRHFISLRDLHDRSKGYIVNDTLIVEADIIIVSNVKLFL
;
A
#
# COMPACT_ATOMS: atom_id res chain seq x y z
N MET A 1 19.68 -30.46 15.57
CA MET A 1 18.80 -29.29 15.76
C MET A 1 19.71 -28.09 16.03
N GLU A 2 20.47 -27.70 15.02
CA GLU A 2 21.42 -26.57 15.04
C GLU A 2 21.57 -26.17 13.57
N GLU A 3 20.47 -25.65 13.02
CA GLU A 3 20.40 -25.21 11.64
C GLU A 3 20.88 -23.75 11.62
N PHE A 4 22.11 -23.55 11.14
CA PHE A 4 22.63 -22.34 10.50
C PHE A 4 22.05 -21.00 10.96
N LEU A 5 22.49 -20.47 12.11
CA LEU A 5 22.55 -19.02 12.29
C LEU A 5 23.69 -18.49 11.40
N ARG A 6 23.39 -18.28 10.12
CA ARG A 6 24.30 -17.60 9.19
C ARG A 6 24.58 -16.22 9.81
N LYS A 7 25.83 -15.97 10.21
CA LYS A 7 26.24 -14.62 10.63
C LYS A 7 25.91 -13.66 9.48
N PRO A 8 25.24 -12.52 9.74
CA PRO A 8 24.95 -11.56 8.69
C PRO A 8 26.26 -11.19 7.97
N GLU A 9 26.23 -11.24 6.64
CA GLU A 9 27.41 -10.97 5.83
C GLU A 9 27.66 -9.46 5.87
N ILE A 10 28.90 -9.05 6.16
CA ILE A 10 29.23 -7.62 6.22
C ILE A 10 29.61 -7.15 4.82
N ARG A 11 28.83 -6.23 4.27
CA ARG A 11 29.10 -5.60 2.97
C ARG A 11 30.00 -4.38 3.16
N ARG A 12 31.01 -4.26 2.31
CA ARG A 12 31.98 -3.15 2.29
C ARG A 12 31.98 -2.50 0.91
N ILE A 13 31.78 -1.19 0.84
CA ILE A 13 31.69 -0.44 -0.41
C ILE A 13 32.39 0.91 -0.25
N THR A 14 33.19 1.31 -1.22
CA THR A 14 33.77 2.64 -1.27
C THR A 14 32.80 3.63 -1.91
N ARG A 15 32.65 4.81 -1.31
CA ARG A 15 31.76 5.89 -1.78
C ARG A 15 32.47 7.25 -1.65
N ASP A 16 32.25 8.16 -2.60
CA ASP A 16 32.88 9.51 -2.56
C ASP A 16 32.13 10.51 -1.65
N VAL A 17 30.83 10.29 -1.43
CA VAL A 17 29.96 11.20 -0.67
C VAL A 17 30.09 10.94 0.85
N PRO A 18 30.08 11.97 1.72
CA PRO A 18 30.09 11.81 3.17
C PRO A 18 28.79 11.19 3.73
N PRO A 19 28.82 10.62 4.95
CA PRO A 19 27.61 10.18 5.65
C PRO A 19 26.62 11.34 5.83
N ALA A 20 25.34 11.06 5.64
CA ALA A 20 24.27 12.05 5.73
C ALA A 20 23.95 12.53 7.16
N HIS A 21 24.19 11.71 8.19
CA HIS A 21 23.68 12.02 9.54
C HIS A 21 24.75 12.51 10.50
N TYR A 22 25.94 11.88 10.54
CA TYR A 22 26.98 12.31 11.46
C TYR A 22 28.38 11.85 11.08
N ILE A 23 29.35 12.68 11.45
CA ILE A 23 30.78 12.45 11.37
C ILE A 23 31.36 12.74 12.76
N PHE A 24 32.20 11.82 13.22
CA PHE A 24 32.98 11.96 14.43
C PHE A 24 34.45 11.81 14.09
N SER A 25 35.24 12.83 14.41
CA SER A 25 36.68 12.85 14.19
C SER A 25 37.41 12.77 15.52
N ILE A 26 38.52 12.02 15.53
CA ILE A 26 39.45 11.95 16.64
C ILE A 26 40.74 12.61 16.18
N GLU A 27 41.19 13.59 16.94
CA GLU A 27 42.54 14.14 16.83
C GLU A 27 43.39 13.55 17.95
N SER A 28 44.67 13.28 17.65
CA SER A 28 45.59 12.62 18.60
C SER A 28 45.11 11.23 19.06
N PHE A 29 44.80 10.35 18.11
CA PHE A 29 44.29 9.00 18.36
C PHE A 29 45.20 8.17 19.27
N SER A 30 46.51 8.26 19.08
CA SER A 30 47.50 7.57 19.92
C SER A 30 47.35 7.95 21.41
N LEU A 31 47.18 9.25 21.71
CA LEU A 31 46.97 9.71 23.08
C LEU A 31 45.67 9.19 23.68
N LEU A 32 44.59 9.10 22.89
CA LEU A 32 43.34 8.50 23.33
C LEU A 32 43.55 7.03 23.72
N VAL A 33 44.29 6.26 22.91
CA VAL A 33 44.63 4.86 23.20
C VAL A 33 45.47 4.75 24.48
N ASP A 34 46.46 5.63 24.66
CA ASP A 34 47.35 5.63 25.82
C ASP A 34 46.63 5.91 27.14
N THR A 35 45.47 6.57 27.11
CA THR A 35 44.63 6.72 28.32
C THR A 35 44.13 5.39 28.89
N GLY A 36 44.15 4.32 28.08
CA GLY A 36 43.61 3.00 28.44
C GLY A 36 42.08 2.95 28.46
N VAL A 37 41.40 3.96 27.90
CA VAL A 37 39.94 3.99 27.84
C VAL A 37 39.41 2.87 26.94
N GLU A 38 38.49 2.05 27.47
CA GLU A 38 37.88 0.95 26.71
C GLU A 38 36.73 1.39 25.81
N LYS A 39 36.20 2.61 25.97
CA LYS A 39 35.10 3.16 25.18
C LYS A 39 35.13 4.68 25.21
N TYR A 40 35.05 5.30 24.05
CA TYR A 40 34.69 6.71 23.91
C TYR A 40 33.23 6.84 23.46
N GLU A 41 32.48 7.74 24.09
CA GLU A 41 31.09 8.08 23.75
C GLU A 41 31.05 9.44 23.07
N SER A 42 30.62 9.50 21.81
CA SER A 42 30.44 10.77 21.10
C SER A 42 29.19 11.52 21.60
N HIS A 43 29.09 12.82 21.30
CA HIS A 43 27.86 13.56 21.59
C HIS A 43 26.66 13.04 20.80
N ALA A 44 25.50 13.01 21.44
CA ALA A 44 24.24 12.71 20.78
C ALA A 44 24.00 13.67 19.61
N PHE A 45 23.77 13.12 18.42
CA PHE A 45 23.23 13.81 17.26
C PHE A 45 21.89 13.18 16.92
N ASP A 46 21.12 13.82 16.04
CA ASP A 46 19.75 13.41 15.71
C ASP A 46 19.59 11.97 15.16
N VAL A 47 20.68 11.18 15.00
CA VAL A 47 20.64 9.70 15.08
C VAL A 47 21.95 8.99 15.57
N GLN A 48 22.52 9.31 16.74
CA GLN A 48 23.39 8.52 17.69
C GLN A 48 24.59 7.58 17.25
N ASN A 49 25.36 6.93 18.13
CA ASN A 49 26.65 7.31 18.77
C ASN A 49 27.64 6.10 18.77
N TYR A 50 28.95 6.33 18.54
CA TYR A 50 30.02 5.33 18.31
C TYR A 50 30.57 4.60 19.56
N LYS A 51 31.37 3.54 19.34
CA LYS A 51 32.06 2.72 20.35
C LYS A 51 33.38 2.17 19.82
N CYS A 52 34.52 2.53 20.38
CA CYS A 52 35.79 1.83 20.13
C CYS A 52 36.06 0.83 21.26
N GLY A 53 36.23 -0.48 20.99
CA GLY A 53 36.98 -1.41 21.85
C GLY A 53 36.25 -2.11 23.01
N ASN A 54 35.16 -2.85 22.78
CA ASN A 54 34.54 -3.63 23.87
C ASN A 54 35.08 -5.08 23.94
N LYS A 55 35.81 -5.41 25.02
CA LYS A 55 36.27 -6.79 25.32
C LYS A 55 35.13 -7.79 25.55
N LYS A 56 33.93 -7.32 25.89
CA LYS A 56 32.77 -8.20 26.15
C LYS A 56 32.09 -8.73 24.88
N SER A 57 32.55 -8.33 23.69
CA SER A 57 31.88 -8.63 22.41
C SER A 57 32.82 -9.13 21.31
N ASN A 58 33.95 -9.75 21.68
CA ASN A 58 34.96 -10.28 20.73
C ASN A 58 35.53 -9.21 19.78
N GLY A 59 35.68 -7.96 20.21
CA GLY A 59 36.21 -6.84 19.40
C GLY A 59 37.70 -6.59 19.56
N GLU A 60 38.42 -7.42 20.32
CA GLU A 60 39.87 -7.25 20.55
C GLU A 60 40.66 -7.33 19.24
N GLY A 61 41.56 -6.37 19.00
CA GLY A 61 42.32 -6.27 17.75
C GLY A 61 41.58 -5.58 16.60
N PHE A 62 40.37 -5.07 16.84
CA PHE A 62 39.55 -4.40 15.82
C PHE A 62 39.09 -3.01 16.30
N ILE A 63 38.96 -2.09 15.35
CA ILE A 63 38.02 -0.98 15.46
C ILE A 63 36.62 -1.59 15.47
N SER A 64 35.87 -1.27 16.53
CA SER A 64 34.43 -1.52 16.60
C SER A 64 33.69 -0.20 16.36
N LEU A 65 32.42 -0.26 15.96
CA LEU A 65 31.50 0.89 16.07
C LEU A 65 30.11 0.37 16.45
N TYR A 66 29.42 1.13 17.29
CA TYR A 66 28.07 0.85 17.71
C TYR A 66 27.21 2.11 17.53
N LEU A 67 25.91 1.93 17.65
CA LEU A 67 24.84 2.91 17.61
C LEU A 67 23.99 2.65 18.86
N GLN A 68 23.80 3.66 19.69
CA GLN A 68 23.10 3.52 20.98
C GLN A 68 22.00 4.57 21.15
N ILE A 69 20.80 4.14 21.52
CA ILE A 69 19.72 5.02 21.93
C ILE A 69 19.90 5.47 23.38
N GLU A 70 20.08 6.77 23.55
CA GLU A 70 20.17 7.47 24.83
C GLU A 70 18.81 8.05 25.24
N ASP A 71 18.74 8.58 26.46
CA ASP A 71 17.57 9.29 27.00
C ASP A 71 16.26 8.48 27.00
N THR A 72 16.39 7.14 27.02
CA THR A 72 15.26 6.21 27.02
C THR A 72 14.35 6.34 28.24
N GLN A 73 14.78 7.03 29.30
CA GLN A 73 13.95 7.35 30.47
C GLN A 73 12.75 8.23 30.14
N TYR A 74 12.81 8.99 29.04
CA TYR A 74 11.70 9.85 28.60
C TYR A 74 10.74 9.13 27.64
N PHE A 75 11.03 7.88 27.25
CA PHE A 75 10.18 7.12 26.34
C PHE A 75 9.10 6.31 27.08
N PRO A 76 7.95 6.05 26.44
CA PRO A 76 6.93 5.14 26.97
C PRO A 76 7.52 3.75 27.22
N ARG A 77 7.06 3.02 28.24
CA ARG A 77 7.60 1.68 28.57
C ARG A 77 7.55 0.67 27.42
N THR A 78 6.66 0.88 26.45
CA THR A 78 6.47 0.02 25.28
C THR A 78 7.09 0.61 24.01
N TRP A 79 8.07 1.50 24.14
CA TRP A 79 8.72 2.11 22.98
C TRP A 79 9.49 1.05 22.18
N GLU A 80 9.43 1.22 20.87
CA GLU A 80 10.18 0.42 19.92
C GLU A 80 10.54 1.28 18.72
N VAL A 81 11.78 1.15 18.25
CA VAL A 81 12.24 1.79 17.02
C VAL A 81 12.94 0.75 16.17
N ASN A 82 12.53 0.63 14.91
CA ASN A 82 13.19 -0.22 13.94
C ASN A 82 14.05 0.65 13.04
N VAL A 83 15.33 0.33 12.90
CA VAL A 83 16.25 1.10 12.07
C VAL A 83 17.11 0.20 11.20
N ASN A 84 17.51 0.71 10.04
CA ASN A 84 18.69 0.23 9.33
C ASN A 84 19.80 1.29 9.51
N PHE A 85 21.06 0.89 9.57
CA PHE A 85 22.16 1.85 9.61
C PHE A 85 23.40 1.32 8.91
N ARG A 86 24.28 2.25 8.54
CA ARG A 86 25.58 1.98 7.94
C ARG A 86 26.65 2.85 8.59
N PHE A 87 27.81 2.26 8.83
CA PHE A 87 28.98 2.96 9.33
C PHE A 87 29.91 3.36 8.20
N PHE A 88 30.72 4.38 8.43
CA PHE A 88 31.72 4.85 7.49
C PHE A 88 33.05 5.09 8.19
N ILE A 89 34.14 4.92 7.43
CA ILE A 89 35.49 5.34 7.82
C ILE A 89 36.04 6.15 6.65
N LEU A 90 36.57 7.34 6.92
CA LEU A 90 37.19 8.19 5.91
C LEU A 90 38.59 7.66 5.56
N ASP A 91 38.80 7.32 4.30
CA ASP A 91 40.11 7.24 3.66
C ASP A 91 40.51 8.68 3.27
N GLN A 92 41.38 9.26 4.09
CA GLN A 92 41.83 10.64 3.99
C GLN A 92 42.80 10.86 2.82
N ILE A 93 43.43 9.79 2.29
CA ILE A 93 44.35 9.89 1.15
C ILE A 93 43.58 10.01 -0.15
N ARG A 94 42.51 9.23 -0.29
CA ARG A 94 41.71 9.17 -1.53
C ARG A 94 40.49 10.07 -1.49
N ASP A 95 40.20 10.67 -0.34
CA ASP A 95 38.97 11.43 -0.04
C ASP A 95 37.71 10.60 -0.35
N LYS A 96 37.68 9.38 0.22
CA LYS A 96 36.58 8.43 0.04
C LYS A 96 36.16 7.82 1.36
N TYR A 97 34.94 7.32 1.43
CA TYR A 97 34.40 6.66 2.60
C TYR A 97 34.28 5.16 2.36
N LEU A 98 34.91 4.36 3.21
CA LEU A 98 34.61 2.94 3.36
C LEU A 98 33.27 2.82 4.08
N THR A 99 32.23 2.42 3.35
CA THR A 99 30.88 2.15 3.87
C THR A 99 30.80 0.69 4.32
N ILE A 100 30.30 0.47 5.54
CA ILE A 100 30.18 -0.84 6.17
C ILE A 100 28.75 -1.01 6.67
N GLU A 101 28.05 -2.00 6.13
CA GLU A 101 26.68 -2.33 6.48
C GLU A 101 26.50 -3.86 6.55
N GLU A 102 25.54 -4.34 7.34
CA GLU A 102 25.13 -5.74 7.26
C GLU A 102 24.30 -5.97 5.98
N SER A 103 24.53 -7.10 5.31
CA SER A 103 23.85 -7.49 4.08
C SER A 103 22.33 -7.58 4.25
N ASP A 104 21.59 -7.55 3.14
CA ASP A 104 20.14 -7.78 3.09
C ASP A 104 19.26 -6.79 3.86
N GLY A 105 19.79 -5.61 4.20
CA GLY A 105 19.02 -4.55 4.84
C GLY A 105 18.51 -4.93 6.23
N VAL A 106 19.30 -5.73 6.97
CA VAL A 106 18.94 -6.20 8.32
C VAL A 106 18.43 -5.04 9.17
N ILE A 107 17.22 -5.25 9.71
CA ILE A 107 16.54 -4.28 10.55
C ILE A 107 16.94 -4.53 12.00
N LYS A 108 17.41 -3.48 12.65
CA LYS A 108 17.79 -3.48 14.06
C LYS A 108 16.64 -2.91 14.88
N ARG A 109 16.03 -3.79 15.68
CA ARG A 109 14.97 -3.43 16.62
C ARG A 109 15.59 -2.93 17.92
N TYR A 110 15.31 -1.68 18.24
CA TYR A 110 15.62 -1.05 19.51
C TYR A 110 14.38 -1.06 20.41
N TYR A 111 14.57 -1.42 21.67
CA TYR A 111 13.53 -1.43 22.70
C TYR A 111 14.17 -1.37 24.08
N GLN A 112 13.36 -1.36 25.14
CA GLN A 112 13.83 -1.16 26.53
C GLN A 112 15.04 -2.03 26.95
N MET A 113 15.13 -3.29 26.51
CA MET A 113 16.23 -4.19 26.87
C MET A 113 17.35 -4.27 25.82
N LYS A 114 17.18 -3.60 24.68
CA LYS A 114 18.14 -3.59 23.57
C LYS A 114 18.23 -2.19 22.99
N THR A 115 19.04 -1.36 23.62
CA THR A 115 19.24 0.05 23.26
C THR A 115 20.45 0.27 22.37
N GLU A 116 21.17 -0.78 21.98
CA GLU A 116 22.43 -0.65 21.25
C GLU A 116 22.62 -1.76 20.22
N TRP A 117 23.10 -1.40 19.04
CA TRP A 117 23.54 -2.32 18.00
C TRP A 117 24.87 -1.86 17.42
N GLY A 118 25.70 -2.79 16.97
CA GLY A 118 26.99 -2.43 16.38
C GLY A 118 27.72 -3.63 15.79
N ILE A 119 28.90 -3.35 15.26
CA ILE A 119 29.79 -4.32 14.63
C ILE A 119 31.08 -4.34 15.45
N ALA A 120 31.28 -5.43 16.20
CA ALA A 120 32.44 -5.58 17.07
C ALA A 120 33.77 -5.67 16.30
N GLN A 121 33.75 -6.36 15.16
CA GLN A 121 34.92 -6.56 14.29
C GLN A 121 34.70 -5.82 12.97
N LEU A 122 34.63 -4.49 13.06
CA LEU A 122 34.28 -3.64 11.91
C LEU A 122 35.48 -3.49 10.95
N LEU A 123 36.65 -3.13 11.49
CA LEU A 123 37.93 -3.04 10.78
C LEU A 123 39.06 -3.53 11.68
N SER A 124 40.01 -4.34 11.18
CA SER A 124 41.15 -4.74 12.01
C SER A 124 42.06 -3.54 12.30
N LEU A 125 42.70 -3.53 13.47
CA LEU A 125 43.65 -2.48 13.84
C LEU A 125 44.84 -2.44 12.87
N ASP A 126 45.34 -3.60 12.42
CA ASP A 126 46.42 -3.66 11.44
C ASP A 126 46.05 -2.93 10.14
N HIS A 127 44.83 -3.15 9.64
CA HIS A 127 44.36 -2.49 8.41
C HIS A 127 44.04 -1.01 8.64
N PHE A 128 43.59 -0.64 9.84
CA PHE A 128 43.36 0.74 10.22
C PHE A 128 44.66 1.55 10.34
N ASN A 129 45.70 0.96 10.92
CA ASN A 129 47.00 1.61 11.17
C ASN A 129 47.93 1.61 9.93
N GLU A 130 47.65 0.76 8.95
CA GLU A 130 48.39 0.71 7.69
C GLU A 130 48.22 2.02 6.91
N THR A 131 49.29 2.81 6.82
CA THR A 131 49.29 4.18 6.27
C THR A 131 48.75 4.21 4.84
N SER A 132 48.98 3.18 4.04
CA SER A 132 48.52 3.11 2.65
C SER A 132 46.98 3.02 2.50
N ASN A 133 46.25 2.69 3.58
CA ASN A 133 44.80 2.64 3.60
C ASN A 133 44.13 3.99 3.96
N GLY A 134 44.89 4.94 4.50
CA GLY A 134 44.43 6.33 4.70
C GLY A 134 43.41 6.56 5.82
N TYR A 135 43.12 5.57 6.67
CA TYR A 135 42.14 5.72 7.75
C TYR A 135 42.67 6.50 8.97
N LEU A 136 43.96 6.33 9.28
CA LEU A 136 44.69 7.07 10.30
C LEU A 136 45.82 7.87 9.63
N VAL A 137 45.67 9.19 9.56
CA VAL A 137 46.63 10.12 8.94
C VAL A 137 46.91 11.23 9.93
N ASP A 138 48.18 11.55 10.17
CA ASP A 138 48.62 12.56 11.14
C ASP A 138 47.99 12.37 12.54
N ASP A 139 47.91 11.12 12.98
CA ASP A 139 47.28 10.71 14.24
C ASP A 139 45.79 11.14 14.36
N CYS A 140 45.13 11.36 13.23
CA CYS A 140 43.74 11.75 13.13
C CYS A 140 42.93 10.73 12.32
N CYS A 141 41.69 10.48 12.72
CA CYS A 141 40.78 9.59 12.00
C CYS A 141 39.33 10.11 12.06
N SER A 142 38.50 9.69 11.11
CA SER A 142 37.08 10.09 11.05
C SER A 142 36.16 8.92 10.77
N PHE A 143 35.12 8.81 11.59
CA PHE A 143 34.05 7.83 11.49
C PHE A 143 32.74 8.50 11.11
N GLY A 144 31.90 7.78 10.38
CA GLY A 144 30.63 8.26 9.88
C GLY A 144 29.50 7.28 10.16
N VAL A 145 28.27 7.77 10.23
CA VAL A 145 27.10 6.89 10.38
C VAL A 145 25.90 7.50 9.66
N GLU A 146 25.10 6.62 9.08
CA GLU A 146 23.76 6.96 8.62
C GLU A 146 22.74 5.99 9.14
N VAL A 147 21.59 6.52 9.55
CA VAL A 147 20.52 5.75 10.15
C VAL A 147 19.20 6.05 9.45
N PHE A 148 18.49 4.98 9.11
CA PHE A 148 17.21 4.99 8.41
C PHE A 148 16.15 4.42 9.34
N VAL A 149 15.29 5.29 9.89
CA VAL A 149 14.20 4.87 10.77
C VAL A 149 13.06 4.29 9.94
N ILE A 150 12.66 3.06 10.26
CA ILE A 150 11.59 2.34 9.59
C ILE A 150 10.29 2.58 10.36
N LYS A 151 9.42 3.40 9.78
CA LYS A 151 8.07 3.63 10.27
C LYS A 151 7.09 2.74 9.50
N GLN A 152 6.27 1.97 10.22
CA GLN A 152 5.20 1.17 9.62
C GLN A 152 4.03 2.07 9.22
N THR A 153 4.20 2.82 8.12
CA THR A 153 3.15 3.66 7.52
C THR A 153 2.48 2.95 6.33
N GLY A 154 2.55 1.63 6.29
CA GLY A 154 2.00 0.83 5.21
C GLY A 154 0.48 1.01 5.13
N LYS A 155 -0.01 1.42 3.97
CA LYS A 155 -1.45 1.45 3.68
C LYS A 155 -1.86 0.05 3.23
N LEU A 156 -2.95 -0.45 3.79
CA LEU A 156 -3.49 -1.76 3.42
C LEU A 156 -4.74 -1.58 2.55
N GLU A 157 -4.79 -2.30 1.44
CA GLU A 157 -5.97 -2.39 0.57
C GLU A 157 -6.54 -3.81 0.62
N ARG A 158 -7.86 -3.91 0.75
CA ARG A 158 -8.57 -5.19 0.68
C ARG A 158 -9.70 -5.14 -0.34
N LEU A 159 -9.56 -5.92 -1.41
CA LEU A 159 -10.61 -6.22 -2.36
C LEU A 159 -11.37 -7.48 -1.90
N SER A 160 -12.69 -7.38 -1.84
CA SER A 160 -13.58 -8.51 -1.55
C SER A 160 -14.70 -8.58 -2.59
N MET A 161 -15.19 -9.79 -2.86
CA MET A 161 -16.29 -10.05 -3.79
C MET A 161 -17.45 -10.67 -3.02
N MET A 162 -18.60 -10.01 -3.02
CA MET A 162 -19.81 -10.50 -2.38
C MET A 162 -20.73 -11.10 -3.44
N LYS A 163 -20.97 -12.42 -3.36
CA LYS A 163 -21.96 -13.11 -4.18
C LYS A 163 -23.32 -13.02 -3.50
N GLN A 164 -24.36 -12.70 -4.25
CA GLN A 164 -25.74 -12.53 -3.77
C GLN A 164 -25.83 -11.61 -2.55
N PRO A 165 -25.45 -10.32 -2.70
CA PRO A 165 -25.57 -9.36 -1.60
C PRO A 165 -27.02 -9.29 -1.07
N PRO A 166 -27.24 -8.91 0.20
CA PRO A 166 -28.60 -8.70 0.72
C PRO A 166 -29.34 -7.65 -0.10
N ASN A 167 -30.66 -7.84 -0.30
CA ASN A 167 -31.51 -6.93 -1.07
C ASN A 167 -30.93 -6.60 -2.45
N ASN A 168 -30.46 -7.61 -3.19
CA ASN A 168 -29.72 -7.42 -4.44
C ASN A 168 -30.57 -7.03 -5.67
N THR A 169 -31.88 -6.94 -5.53
CA THR A 169 -32.77 -6.54 -6.63
C THR A 169 -33.11 -5.06 -6.52
N ILE A 170 -32.90 -4.34 -7.61
CA ILE A 170 -33.40 -2.98 -7.84
C ILE A 170 -34.60 -3.09 -8.77
N THR A 171 -35.73 -2.50 -8.41
CA THR A 171 -36.98 -2.57 -9.19
C THR A 171 -37.42 -1.17 -9.61
N PHE A 172 -37.77 -1.02 -10.88
CA PHE A 172 -38.38 0.17 -11.45
C PHE A 172 -39.75 -0.18 -12.03
N GLN A 173 -40.75 0.64 -11.72
CA GLN A 173 -42.10 0.50 -12.24
C GLN A 173 -42.52 1.77 -12.99
N LEU A 174 -42.89 1.62 -14.26
CA LEU A 174 -43.48 2.68 -15.06
C LEU A 174 -44.96 2.37 -15.26
N GLN A 175 -45.81 3.18 -14.64
CA GLN A 175 -47.27 3.15 -14.86
C GLN A 175 -47.65 4.06 -16.03
N ASN A 176 -48.85 3.86 -16.57
CA ASN A 176 -49.39 4.64 -17.68
C ASN A 176 -48.49 4.63 -18.92
N TYR A 177 -47.92 3.46 -19.26
CA TYR A 177 -46.97 3.30 -20.38
C TYR A 177 -47.55 3.83 -21.70
N SER A 178 -48.86 3.76 -21.91
CA SER A 178 -49.53 4.20 -23.14
C SER A 178 -49.57 5.72 -23.31
N VAL A 179 -49.32 6.50 -22.25
CA VAL A 179 -49.34 7.98 -22.25
C VAL A 179 -47.94 8.51 -22.64
N PRO A 180 -47.80 9.71 -23.23
CA PRO A 180 -46.49 10.30 -23.48
C PRO A 180 -45.63 10.35 -22.20
N PHE A 181 -44.43 9.79 -22.30
CA PHE A 181 -43.49 9.64 -21.19
C PHE A 181 -42.13 10.28 -21.52
N TYR A 182 -41.33 10.55 -20.49
CA TYR A 182 -39.98 11.09 -20.63
C TYR A 182 -39.06 10.11 -21.37
N GLU A 183 -38.03 10.64 -22.02
CA GLU A 183 -37.05 9.81 -22.74
C GLU A 183 -36.30 8.84 -21.80
N ARG A 184 -36.04 9.27 -20.57
CA ARG A 184 -35.25 8.57 -19.57
C ARG A 184 -35.95 8.59 -18.21
N TYR A 185 -35.87 7.46 -17.52
CA TYR A 185 -36.26 7.31 -16.11
C TYR A 185 -35.12 6.70 -15.31
N THR A 186 -35.12 6.98 -14.01
CA THR A 186 -34.25 6.32 -13.02
C THR A 186 -35.09 5.75 -11.90
N SER A 187 -34.68 4.60 -11.35
CA SER A 187 -35.26 4.09 -10.11
C SER A 187 -34.82 4.93 -8.90
N ASP A 188 -35.40 4.63 -7.74
CA ASP A 188 -34.80 5.02 -6.47
C ASP A 188 -33.39 4.42 -6.33
N VAL A 189 -32.53 5.13 -5.60
CA VAL A 189 -31.16 4.69 -5.32
C VAL A 189 -31.17 3.65 -4.22
N GLN A 190 -30.52 2.52 -4.47
CA GLN A 190 -30.41 1.41 -3.52
C GLN A 190 -28.95 1.11 -3.20
N THR A 191 -28.67 0.87 -1.92
CA THR A 191 -27.33 0.44 -1.50
C THR A 191 -27.27 -1.08 -1.53
N ILE A 192 -26.36 -1.64 -2.34
CA ILE A 192 -26.14 -3.08 -2.47
C ILE A 192 -24.64 -3.33 -2.35
N GLY A 193 -24.25 -4.13 -1.35
CA GLY A 193 -22.87 -4.12 -0.84
C GLY A 193 -22.56 -2.77 -0.18
N ASP A 194 -21.42 -2.17 -0.50
CA ASP A 194 -21.03 -0.85 0.00
C ASP A 194 -21.16 0.22 -1.10
N SER A 195 -21.95 -0.05 -2.15
CA SER A 195 -22.11 0.83 -3.31
C SER A 195 -23.58 1.16 -3.56
N LYS A 196 -23.82 2.37 -4.05
CA LYS A 196 -25.15 2.88 -4.40
C LYS A 196 -25.41 2.67 -5.88
N TRP A 197 -26.58 2.13 -6.18
CA TRP A 197 -26.95 1.73 -7.53
C TRP A 197 -28.32 2.29 -7.89
N GLU A 198 -28.53 2.56 -9.17
CA GLU A 198 -29.83 2.91 -9.73
C GLU A 198 -30.04 2.16 -11.05
N LEU A 199 -31.30 1.89 -11.37
CA LEU A 199 -31.68 1.40 -12.69
C LEU A 199 -32.02 2.58 -13.59
N ILE A 200 -31.42 2.64 -14.78
CA ILE A 200 -31.69 3.67 -15.79
C ILE A 200 -32.45 3.01 -16.93
N VAL A 201 -33.65 3.52 -17.21
CA VAL A 201 -34.58 2.95 -18.19
C VAL A 201 -34.90 3.98 -19.27
N TYR A 202 -34.72 3.60 -20.52
CA TYR A 202 -35.19 4.34 -21.70
C TYR A 202 -36.32 3.52 -22.34
N PRO A 203 -37.59 3.81 -22.04
CA PRO A 203 -38.70 2.94 -22.46
C PRO A 203 -38.78 2.79 -23.99
N ARG A 204 -38.44 3.84 -24.75
CA ARG A 204 -38.31 3.84 -26.22
C ARG A 204 -36.88 3.66 -26.73
N GLY A 205 -35.93 3.35 -25.85
CA GLY A 205 -34.53 3.16 -26.21
C GLY A 205 -33.73 4.44 -26.43
N ILE A 206 -32.41 4.25 -26.55
CA ILE A 206 -31.43 5.33 -26.72
C ILE A 206 -30.48 5.06 -27.89
N GLY A 207 -30.02 6.14 -28.54
CA GLY A 207 -29.04 6.09 -29.62
C GLY A 207 -29.56 5.27 -30.80
N THR A 208 -28.78 4.27 -31.23
CA THR A 208 -29.15 3.37 -32.34
C THR A 208 -30.37 2.50 -32.05
N ALA A 209 -30.78 2.37 -30.77
CA ALA A 209 -31.96 1.60 -30.37
C ALA A 209 -33.23 2.47 -30.20
N LYS A 210 -33.12 3.79 -30.44
CA LYS A 210 -34.23 4.72 -30.24
C LYS A 210 -35.41 4.38 -31.15
N ASN A 211 -36.59 4.26 -30.55
CA ASN A 211 -37.85 3.77 -31.12
C ASN A 211 -37.78 2.33 -31.68
N ILE A 212 -36.77 1.55 -31.32
CA ILE A 212 -36.56 0.17 -31.82
C ILE A 212 -36.62 -0.83 -30.65
N ALA A 213 -36.00 -0.52 -29.52
CA ALA A 213 -35.94 -1.40 -28.37
C ALA A 213 -35.94 -0.64 -27.04
N LEU A 214 -36.49 -1.25 -25.99
CA LEU A 214 -36.26 -0.86 -24.60
C LEU A 214 -34.75 -0.92 -24.32
N SER A 215 -34.19 0.14 -23.75
CA SER A 215 -32.81 0.15 -23.26
C SER A 215 -32.77 0.25 -21.75
N VAL A 216 -31.90 -0.54 -21.12
CA VAL A 216 -31.75 -0.60 -19.66
C VAL A 216 -30.27 -0.60 -19.29
N PHE A 217 -29.93 0.15 -18.25
CA PHE A 217 -28.57 0.25 -17.73
C PHE A 217 -28.59 0.23 -16.21
N LEU A 218 -27.56 -0.36 -15.62
CA LEU A 218 -27.26 -0.24 -14.21
C LEU A 218 -26.32 0.96 -14.06
N GLY A 219 -26.63 1.88 -13.16
CA GLY A 219 -25.81 3.05 -12.85
C GLY A 219 -25.16 2.89 -11.48
N LEU A 220 -23.84 3.13 -11.39
CA LEU A 220 -23.15 3.35 -10.13
C LEU A 220 -23.30 4.82 -9.72
N VAL A 221 -24.02 5.04 -8.63
CA VAL A 221 -24.24 6.36 -8.07
C VAL A 221 -23.01 6.78 -7.26
N GLU A 222 -22.71 8.07 -7.25
CA GLU A 222 -21.56 8.65 -6.55
C GLU A 222 -20.20 8.09 -7.03
N ALA A 223 -20.11 7.56 -8.25
CA ALA A 223 -18.85 7.06 -8.83
C ALA A 223 -17.72 8.10 -8.82
N GLN A 224 -18.04 9.39 -8.85
CA GLN A 224 -17.08 10.49 -8.74
C GLN A 224 -16.47 10.67 -7.35
N LYS A 225 -17.07 10.06 -6.31
CA LYS A 225 -16.55 10.05 -4.94
C LYS A 225 -15.59 8.89 -4.68
N LEU A 226 -15.37 8.01 -5.68
CA LEU A 226 -14.39 6.93 -5.56
C LEU A 226 -12.97 7.49 -5.38
N PRO A 227 -12.07 6.79 -4.67
CA PRO A 227 -10.68 7.19 -4.58
C PRO A 227 -10.01 7.21 -5.97
N PRO A 228 -8.84 7.84 -6.14
CA PRO A 228 -8.09 7.78 -7.39
C PRO A 228 -7.90 6.34 -7.86
N LYS A 229 -8.23 6.06 -9.14
CA LYS A 229 -8.25 4.71 -9.74
C LYS A 229 -9.27 3.72 -9.11
N GLY A 230 -10.14 4.22 -8.24
CA GLY A 230 -11.22 3.47 -7.63
C GLY A 230 -12.21 2.96 -8.67
N LYS A 231 -12.63 1.72 -8.49
CA LYS A 231 -13.54 1.02 -9.39
C LYS A 231 -14.37 0.01 -8.61
N VAL A 232 -15.60 -0.21 -9.04
CA VAL A 232 -16.51 -1.18 -8.45
C VAL A 232 -16.89 -2.19 -9.53
N TYR A 233 -16.57 -3.46 -9.32
CA TYR A 233 -17.07 -4.53 -10.15
C TYR A 233 -18.51 -4.86 -9.76
N ALA A 234 -19.37 -5.05 -10.75
CA ALA A 234 -20.62 -5.75 -10.55
C ALA A 234 -20.90 -6.71 -11.69
N LYS A 235 -21.41 -7.89 -11.34
CA LYS A 235 -22.10 -8.80 -12.25
C LYS A 235 -23.59 -8.68 -11.97
N TYR A 236 -24.37 -8.37 -12.98
CA TYR A 236 -25.78 -8.03 -12.83
C TYR A 236 -26.63 -8.68 -13.90
N LYS A 237 -27.93 -8.82 -13.63
CA LYS A 237 -28.92 -9.39 -14.53
C LYS A 237 -30.14 -8.50 -14.61
N PHE A 238 -30.47 -8.01 -15.80
CA PHE A 238 -31.74 -7.33 -16.07
C PHE A 238 -32.84 -8.33 -16.36
N ARG A 239 -34.05 -7.99 -15.95
CA ARG A 239 -35.29 -8.69 -16.31
C ARG A 239 -36.43 -7.69 -16.53
N VAL A 240 -37.30 -7.96 -17.49
CA VAL A 240 -38.65 -7.38 -17.53
C VAL A 240 -39.60 -8.44 -17.03
N ARG A 241 -40.34 -8.14 -15.95
CA ARG A 241 -41.22 -9.11 -15.32
C ARG A 241 -42.39 -9.44 -16.24
N ASP A 242 -42.57 -10.72 -16.57
CA ASP A 242 -43.80 -11.24 -17.16
C ASP A 242 -44.78 -11.56 -16.02
N SER A 243 -45.96 -10.95 -16.05
CA SER A 243 -46.98 -11.14 -15.00
C SER A 243 -47.86 -12.38 -15.21
N PHE A 244 -47.75 -13.07 -16.36
CA PHE A 244 -48.53 -14.27 -16.69
C PHE A 244 -47.74 -15.56 -16.49
N ASN A 245 -46.42 -15.56 -16.67
CA ASN A 245 -45.60 -16.75 -16.50
C ASN A 245 -44.12 -16.41 -16.22
N SER A 246 -43.57 -16.85 -15.09
CA SER A 246 -42.16 -16.57 -14.72
C SER A 246 -41.13 -17.20 -15.68
N ILE A 247 -41.56 -18.12 -16.56
CA ILE A 247 -40.72 -18.92 -17.45
C ILE A 247 -40.33 -18.16 -18.75
N ASN A 248 -41.05 -17.10 -19.15
CA ASN A 248 -40.79 -16.33 -20.38
C ASN A 248 -40.11 -14.97 -20.18
N THR A 249 -39.60 -14.73 -18.97
CA THR A 249 -38.89 -13.51 -18.59
C THR A 249 -37.64 -13.34 -19.46
N ARG A 250 -37.54 -12.24 -20.23
CA ARG A 250 -36.33 -11.95 -21.00
C ARG A 250 -35.26 -11.43 -20.06
N GLU A 251 -34.19 -12.21 -19.93
CA GLU A 251 -33.06 -11.92 -19.04
C GLU A 251 -31.82 -11.51 -19.84
N PHE A 252 -31.07 -10.54 -19.33
CA PHE A 252 -29.75 -10.17 -19.86
C PHE A 252 -28.77 -10.08 -18.70
N THR A 253 -27.72 -10.90 -18.72
CA THR A 253 -26.67 -10.88 -17.70
C THR A 253 -25.41 -10.30 -18.29
N ASP A 254 -24.77 -9.39 -17.57
CA ASP A 254 -23.49 -8.79 -17.95
C ASP A 254 -22.66 -8.49 -16.69
N SER A 255 -21.42 -8.06 -16.89
CA SER A 255 -20.56 -7.60 -15.80
C SER A 255 -19.61 -6.50 -16.26
N ALA A 256 -19.36 -5.55 -15.39
CA ALA A 256 -18.48 -4.43 -15.70
C ALA A 256 -17.71 -3.94 -14.47
N TRP A 257 -16.61 -3.25 -14.74
CA TRP A 257 -15.94 -2.39 -13.77
C TRP A 257 -16.44 -0.97 -13.95
N PHE A 258 -17.24 -0.51 -12.99
CA PHE A 258 -17.75 0.85 -12.91
C PHE A 258 -16.68 1.77 -12.37
N THR A 259 -16.52 2.93 -12.99
CA THR A 259 -15.53 3.94 -12.61
C THR A 259 -16.14 5.33 -12.66
N ALA A 260 -15.42 6.33 -12.15
CA ALA A 260 -15.73 7.75 -12.31
C ALA A 260 -16.03 8.17 -13.77
N SER A 261 -15.35 7.56 -14.75
CA SER A 261 -15.52 7.85 -16.19
C SER A 261 -16.51 6.92 -16.89
N ALA A 262 -16.88 5.80 -16.27
CA ALA A 262 -17.77 4.79 -16.81
C ALA A 262 -18.80 4.39 -15.74
N ILE A 263 -19.78 5.28 -15.55
CA ILE A 263 -20.74 5.20 -14.44
C ILE A 263 -21.92 4.27 -14.72
N GLY A 264 -22.12 3.83 -15.95
CA GLY A 264 -23.30 3.03 -16.32
C GLY A 264 -23.02 2.04 -17.44
N PHE A 265 -23.52 0.81 -17.27
CA PHE A 265 -23.40 -0.29 -18.22
C PHE A 265 -24.73 -1.03 -18.37
N GLY A 266 -24.97 -1.57 -19.55
CA GLY A 266 -26.17 -2.34 -19.83
C GLY A 266 -26.44 -2.51 -21.31
N SER A 267 -27.71 -2.73 -21.66
CA SER A 267 -28.11 -3.11 -23.02
C SER A 267 -28.97 -2.05 -23.68
N ARG A 268 -28.50 -1.54 -24.82
CA ARG A 268 -29.28 -0.65 -25.70
C ARG A 268 -30.44 -1.39 -26.38
N HIS A 269 -30.23 -2.65 -26.76
CA HIS A 269 -31.23 -3.47 -27.45
C HIS A 269 -31.74 -4.58 -26.53
N PHE A 270 -32.28 -4.20 -25.36
CA PHE A 270 -32.66 -5.19 -24.36
C PHE A 270 -33.87 -6.01 -24.80
N ILE A 271 -35.00 -5.35 -25.09
CA ILE A 271 -36.22 -5.96 -25.63
C ILE A 271 -36.70 -5.12 -26.80
N SER A 272 -36.99 -5.73 -27.95
CA SER A 272 -37.54 -4.96 -29.08
C SER A 272 -38.90 -4.36 -28.70
N LEU A 273 -39.22 -3.15 -29.18
CA LEU A 273 -40.54 -2.56 -28.88
C LEU A 273 -41.67 -3.41 -29.45
N ARG A 274 -41.42 -4.13 -30.56
CA ARG A 274 -42.36 -5.12 -31.11
C ARG A 274 -42.68 -6.22 -30.10
N ASP A 275 -41.67 -6.83 -29.48
CA ASP A 275 -41.86 -7.88 -28.48
C ASP A 275 -42.45 -7.31 -27.19
N LEU A 276 -42.02 -6.11 -26.78
CA LEU A 276 -42.50 -5.43 -25.58
C LEU A 276 -44.00 -5.14 -25.65
N HIS A 277 -44.49 -4.81 -26.85
CA HIS A 277 -45.91 -4.51 -27.12
C HIS A 277 -46.76 -5.71 -27.51
N ASP A 278 -46.16 -6.88 -27.70
CA ASP A 278 -46.89 -8.12 -27.96
C ASP A 278 -47.60 -8.56 -26.67
N ARG A 279 -48.93 -8.40 -26.64
CA ARG A 279 -49.76 -8.74 -25.48
C ARG A 279 -49.64 -10.21 -25.07
N SER A 280 -49.27 -11.11 -25.99
CA SER A 280 -49.04 -12.53 -25.67
C SER A 280 -47.79 -12.77 -24.83
N LYS A 281 -46.88 -11.80 -24.76
CA LYS A 281 -45.61 -11.87 -24.02
C LYS A 281 -45.69 -11.34 -22.59
N GLY A 282 -46.75 -10.60 -22.24
CA GLY A 282 -46.98 -10.23 -20.84
C GLY A 282 -46.06 -9.18 -20.22
N TYR A 283 -45.23 -8.48 -21.01
CA TYR A 283 -44.27 -7.50 -20.48
C TYR A 283 -44.90 -6.18 -20.02
N ILE A 284 -46.05 -5.82 -20.59
CA ILE A 284 -46.85 -4.66 -20.17
C ILE A 284 -48.24 -5.18 -19.79
N VAL A 285 -48.56 -5.10 -18.50
CA VAL A 285 -49.85 -5.54 -17.94
C VAL A 285 -50.44 -4.41 -17.14
N ASN A 286 -51.75 -4.16 -17.32
CA ASN A 286 -52.44 -3.01 -16.71
C ASN A 286 -51.69 -1.69 -16.96
N ASP A 287 -51.24 -1.51 -18.21
CA ASP A 287 -50.46 -0.36 -18.68
C ASP A 287 -49.20 -0.07 -17.85
N THR A 288 -48.63 -1.11 -17.25
CA THR A 288 -47.48 -1.02 -16.35
C THR A 288 -46.33 -1.87 -16.86
N LEU A 289 -45.14 -1.27 -16.96
CA LEU A 289 -43.88 -1.94 -17.22
C LEU A 289 -43.08 -2.06 -15.92
N ILE A 290 -42.61 -3.26 -15.61
CA ILE A 290 -41.73 -3.51 -14.44
C ILE A 290 -40.39 -4.04 -14.94
N VAL A 291 -39.32 -3.31 -14.63
CA VAL A 291 -37.94 -3.66 -14.98
C VAL A 291 -37.16 -3.85 -13.69
N GLU A 292 -36.35 -4.90 -13.62
CA GLU A 292 -35.55 -5.19 -12.43
C GLU A 292 -34.10 -5.47 -12.81
N ALA A 293 -33.18 -5.15 -11.91
CA ALA A 293 -31.77 -5.54 -11.98
C ALA A 293 -31.38 -6.30 -10.72
N ASP A 294 -30.96 -7.55 -10.87
CA ASP A 294 -30.34 -8.33 -9.81
C ASP A 294 -28.82 -8.14 -9.86
N ILE A 295 -28.22 -7.64 -8.79
CA ILE A 295 -26.76 -7.66 -8.62
C ILE A 295 -26.36 -9.04 -8.08
N ILE A 296 -25.71 -9.84 -8.91
CA ILE A 296 -25.30 -11.21 -8.59
C ILE A 296 -23.99 -11.22 -7.82
N ILE A 297 -23.05 -10.35 -8.21
CA ILE A 297 -21.75 -10.17 -7.55
C ILE A 297 -21.46 -8.68 -7.49
N VAL A 298 -20.93 -8.20 -6.37
CA VAL A 298 -20.41 -6.83 -6.24
C VAL A 298 -19.06 -6.84 -5.52
N SER A 299 -18.11 -6.04 -6.00
CA SER A 299 -16.85 -5.84 -5.28
C SER A 299 -16.97 -4.79 -4.18
N ASN A 300 -16.16 -4.95 -3.15
CA ASN A 300 -15.96 -3.95 -2.11
C ASN A 300 -14.46 -3.77 -1.88
N VAL A 301 -14.00 -2.53 -2.00
CA VAL A 301 -12.61 -2.13 -1.75
C VAL A 301 -12.57 -1.32 -0.46
N LYS A 302 -11.79 -1.79 0.53
CA LYS A 302 -11.54 -1.06 1.78
C LYS A 302 -10.07 -0.66 1.85
N LEU A 303 -9.84 0.61 2.12
CA LEU A 303 -8.52 1.18 2.40
C LEU A 303 -8.38 1.37 3.91
N PHE A 304 -7.35 0.76 4.48
CA PHE A 304 -6.93 0.99 5.86
C PHE A 304 -5.73 1.94 5.78
N LEU A 305 -6.01 3.20 6.09
CA LEU A 305 -5.08 4.33 6.03
C LEU A 305 -4.43 4.56 7.39
#